data_AF-A0A059LMV9-F1
#
_entry.id   AF-A0A059LMV9-F1
#
_cell.length_a   1.000
_cell.length_b   1.000
_cell.length_c   1.000
_cell.angle_alpha   90.00
_cell.angle_beta   90.00
_cell.angle_gamma   90.00
#
_symmetry.space_group_name_H-M   'P 1'
#
loop_
_entity.id
_entity.type
_entity.pdbx_description
1 polymer ?
#
loop_
_entity_poly.entity_id
_entity_poly.type
_entity_poly.pdbx_seq_one_letter_code
_entity_poly.pdbx_strand_id
1 'polypeptide(L)'
;MCVSTYMSTNIGQRRCARLQMQSPSPSHALHGFLQKYLLTYSIDARGLIKSLDKLLLLVNVSKGDPVRSNSRSSSAPSAEETTQRIHLLRSILESTVPEDGPPESVQHFPGDQVADPPVVVTSVNNNQVFMASPSLVILDNGRYLVMLEETPHRARATAAVLSKSIFASDDEGATWFYLASLSPMYWPQLFKCASGVYAMGTSAPFSRGNALVISRMLDDHGLEWSTPAKISSGLGVVHANTGADVSYGNVTRTFEAVPSLASPPPHGFLLTPLVLPPPPMSEHSYANATLTVRCTHVGTFAVHDLVRIVPPPVGVGQTAPFVPGTRFFRVLAADERSSTLLLRPERYNRWWGASPWTLDVGSLVVAGSRSPWYPGIDWRAHVATADERMDLTDPAAWHLSQPLGNPSSSHQPALRALFDLWTRADDDTAST
;
A
#
# COMPACT_ATOMS: atom_id res chain seq x y z
N MET A 1 -4.12 -35.26 -12.32
CA MET A 1 -4.64 -34.86 -11.00
C MET A 1 -4.61 -33.34 -10.92
N CYS A 2 -5.76 -32.66 -10.81
CA CYS A 2 -5.87 -31.20 -10.85
C CYS A 2 -6.43 -30.72 -9.50
N VAL A 3 -5.60 -30.08 -8.69
CA VAL A 3 -6.01 -29.49 -7.42
C VAL A 3 -6.31 -28.02 -7.69
N SER A 4 -7.59 -27.65 -7.63
CA SER A 4 -8.02 -26.25 -7.56
C SER A 4 -8.50 -25.98 -6.14
N THR A 5 -7.71 -25.24 -5.37
CA THR A 5 -8.08 -24.74 -4.04
C THR A 5 -8.58 -23.31 -4.21
N TYR A 6 -9.85 -23.07 -3.87
CA TYR A 6 -10.39 -21.72 -3.80
C TYR A 6 -10.22 -21.21 -2.37
N MET A 7 -9.28 -20.30 -2.15
CA MET A 7 -9.17 -19.55 -0.90
C MET A 7 -9.40 -18.07 -1.20
N SER A 8 -10.50 -17.54 -0.65
CA SER A 8 -10.85 -16.13 -0.68
C SER A 8 -9.99 -15.39 0.32
N THR A 9 -9.00 -14.64 -0.14
CA THR A 9 -8.47 -13.51 0.64
C THR A 9 -9.28 -12.26 0.28
N ASN A 10 -9.40 -11.30 1.20
CA ASN A 10 -10.11 -10.03 1.03
C ASN A 10 -9.51 -9.09 -0.05
N ILE A 11 -8.73 -9.64 -0.98
CA ILE A 11 -8.25 -8.99 -2.18
C ILE A 11 -8.88 -9.75 -3.35
N GLY A 12 -9.91 -9.14 -3.97
CA GLY A 12 -10.73 -9.75 -5.02
C GLY A 12 -9.96 -10.14 -6.28
N GLN A 13 -9.22 -11.26 -6.24
CA GLN A 13 -8.68 -11.93 -7.41
C GLN A 13 -9.14 -13.39 -7.43
N ARG A 14 -10.07 -13.71 -8.35
CA ARG A 14 -10.30 -15.08 -8.78
C ARG A 14 -9.29 -15.42 -9.87
N ARG A 15 -8.28 -16.24 -9.55
CA ARG A 15 -7.45 -16.92 -10.56
C ARG A 15 -7.28 -18.38 -10.18
N CYS A 16 -7.59 -19.27 -11.13
CA CYS A 16 -7.24 -20.68 -11.07
C CYS A 16 -5.77 -20.84 -11.52
N ALA A 17 -4.90 -21.32 -10.64
CA ALA A 17 -3.62 -21.89 -11.04
C ALA A 17 -3.84 -23.37 -11.40
N ARG A 18 -3.47 -23.77 -12.62
CA ARG A 18 -3.56 -25.16 -13.09
C ARG A 18 -2.18 -25.81 -12.96
N LEU A 19 -1.97 -26.58 -11.92
CA LEU A 19 -0.76 -27.39 -11.76
C LEU A 19 -0.92 -28.70 -12.55
N GLN A 20 -0.23 -28.83 -13.69
CA GLN A 20 0.01 -30.13 -14.31
C GLN A 20 1.30 -30.71 -13.70
N MET A 21 1.15 -31.68 -12.79
CA MET A 21 2.29 -32.36 -12.17
C MET A 21 2.51 -33.72 -12.83
N GLN A 22 3.67 -33.91 -13.45
CA GLN A 22 4.20 -35.19 -13.91
C GLN A 22 5.14 -35.77 -12.85
N SER A 23 4.59 -36.15 -11.69
CA SER A 23 5.34 -36.80 -10.59
C SER A 23 4.60 -38.06 -10.15
N PRO A 24 5.30 -39.16 -9.82
CA PRO A 24 4.67 -40.44 -9.47
C PRO A 24 4.01 -40.45 -8.08
N SER A 25 4.13 -39.39 -7.27
CA SER A 25 3.39 -39.24 -6.01
C SER A 25 2.98 -37.78 -5.74
N PRO A 26 1.69 -37.41 -5.94
CA PRO A 26 1.19 -36.06 -5.75
C PRO A 26 1.21 -35.55 -4.30
N SER A 27 1.26 -36.44 -3.30
CA SER A 27 1.25 -36.07 -1.88
C SER A 27 2.57 -35.47 -1.41
N HIS A 28 3.71 -36.04 -1.82
CA HIS A 28 5.04 -35.53 -1.44
C HIS A 28 5.36 -34.15 -2.03
N ALA A 29 4.94 -33.90 -3.28
CA ALA A 29 5.18 -32.61 -3.94
C ALA A 29 4.34 -31.47 -3.30
N LEU A 30 3.09 -31.77 -2.93
CA LEU A 30 2.22 -30.82 -2.24
C LEU A 30 2.73 -30.50 -0.82
N HIS A 31 3.23 -31.52 -0.11
CA HIS A 31 3.83 -31.38 1.22
C HIS A 31 5.05 -30.44 1.18
N GLY A 32 6.01 -30.67 0.27
CA GLY A 32 7.18 -29.81 0.13
C GLY A 32 6.85 -28.37 -0.30
N PHE A 33 5.83 -28.17 -1.14
CA PHE A 33 5.36 -26.84 -1.52
C PHE A 33 4.76 -26.08 -0.33
N LEU A 34 3.86 -26.72 0.43
CA LEU A 34 3.18 -26.08 1.57
C LEU A 34 4.17 -25.75 2.68
N GLN A 35 5.09 -26.66 3.01
CA GLN A 35 6.11 -26.41 4.03
C GLN A 35 6.98 -25.20 3.65
N LYS A 36 7.44 -25.12 2.40
CA LYS A 36 8.21 -23.97 1.91
C LYS A 36 7.39 -22.68 1.90
N TYR A 37 6.11 -22.75 1.52
CA TYR A 37 5.21 -21.60 1.47
C TYR A 37 4.94 -21.03 2.88
N LEU A 38 4.62 -21.89 3.85
CA LEU A 38 4.35 -21.48 5.24
C LEU A 38 5.60 -20.84 5.88
N LEU A 39 6.77 -21.44 5.69
CA LEU A 39 8.05 -20.90 6.17
C LEU A 39 8.40 -19.55 5.51
N THR A 40 8.17 -19.41 4.21
CA THR A 40 8.51 -18.18 3.47
C THR A 40 7.63 -17.01 3.85
N TYR A 41 6.37 -17.25 4.19
CA TYR A 41 5.39 -16.19 4.46
C TYR A 41 5.02 -16.04 5.95
N SER A 42 5.69 -16.77 6.85
CA SER A 42 5.39 -16.78 8.30
C SER A 42 3.90 -17.00 8.60
N ILE A 43 3.26 -17.87 7.83
CA ILE A 43 1.83 -18.14 7.96
C ILE A 43 1.62 -19.17 9.07
N ASP A 44 0.80 -18.84 10.06
CA ASP A 44 0.44 -19.74 11.16
C ASP A 44 -0.37 -20.95 10.64
N ALA A 45 0.27 -22.13 10.65
CA ALA A 45 -0.33 -23.39 10.25
C ALA A 45 -1.54 -23.76 11.14
N ARG A 46 -1.51 -23.42 12.44
CA ARG A 46 -2.60 -23.71 13.38
C ARG A 46 -3.83 -22.84 13.08
N GLY A 47 -3.64 -21.56 12.76
CA GLY A 47 -4.70 -20.66 12.28
C GLY A 47 -5.33 -21.14 10.96
N LEU A 48 -4.54 -21.74 10.07
CA LEU A 48 -5.03 -22.36 8.83
C LEU A 48 -5.86 -23.63 9.11
N ILE A 49 -5.43 -24.49 10.04
CA ILE A 49 -6.18 -25.69 10.48
C ILE A 49 -7.56 -25.28 11.03
N LYS A 50 -7.63 -24.27 11.91
CA LYS A 50 -8.90 -23.75 12.44
C LYS A 50 -9.85 -23.26 11.33
N SER A 51 -9.30 -22.72 10.25
CA SER A 51 -10.08 -22.24 9.10
C SER A 51 -10.60 -23.41 8.24
N LEU A 52 -9.83 -24.50 8.12
CA LEU A 52 -10.26 -25.73 7.46
C LEU A 52 -11.37 -26.44 8.24
N ASP A 53 -11.34 -26.43 9.57
CA ASP A 53 -12.40 -27.00 10.41
C ASP A 53 -13.75 -26.26 10.20
N LYS A 54 -13.71 -24.93 10.07
CA LYS A 54 -14.90 -24.13 9.71
C LYS A 54 -15.43 -24.46 8.31
N LEU A 55 -14.55 -24.71 7.35
CA LEU A 55 -14.93 -25.14 6.01
C LEU A 55 -15.55 -26.54 6.00
N LEU A 56 -15.03 -27.48 6.80
CA LEU A 56 -15.64 -28.82 6.97
C LEU A 56 -17.06 -28.74 7.54
N LEU A 57 -17.27 -27.85 8.53
CA LEU A 57 -18.61 -27.57 9.08
C LEU A 57 -19.58 -27.09 7.99
N LEU A 58 -19.16 -26.13 7.15
CA LEU A 58 -20.00 -25.60 6.06
C LEU A 58 -20.33 -26.65 4.99
N VAL A 59 -19.36 -27.50 4.61
CA VAL A 59 -19.60 -28.60 3.65
C VAL A 59 -20.58 -29.62 4.20
N ASN A 60 -20.51 -29.94 5.50
CA ASN A 60 -21.42 -30.89 6.13
C ASN A 60 -22.84 -30.34 6.30
N VAL A 61 -23.01 -29.04 6.56
CA VAL A 61 -24.34 -28.39 6.58
C VAL A 61 -25.02 -28.47 5.20
N SER A 62 -24.25 -28.29 4.11
CA SER A 62 -24.79 -28.34 2.74
C SER A 62 -25.28 -29.73 2.27
N LYS A 63 -24.92 -30.81 2.98
CA LYS A 63 -25.43 -32.17 2.69
C LYS A 63 -26.88 -32.36 3.14
N GLY A 64 -27.41 -31.46 3.98
CA GLY A 64 -28.75 -31.56 4.57
C GLY A 64 -29.88 -30.91 3.74
N ASP A 65 -29.57 -30.08 2.75
CA ASP A 65 -30.56 -29.34 1.96
C ASP A 65 -30.74 -29.94 0.55
N PRO A 66 -31.94 -30.44 0.17
CA PRO A 66 -32.19 -30.91 -1.18
C PRO A 66 -32.36 -29.72 -2.15
N VAL A 67 -31.26 -29.27 -2.74
CA VAL A 67 -31.29 -28.24 -3.80
C VAL A 67 -31.72 -28.85 -5.13
N ARG A 68 -32.77 -28.28 -5.74
CA ARG A 68 -33.25 -28.59 -7.10
C ARG A 68 -32.14 -28.47 -8.14
N SER A 69 -31.85 -29.56 -8.84
CA SER A 69 -30.83 -29.63 -9.88
C SER A 69 -31.27 -28.91 -11.16
N ASN A 70 -30.56 -27.84 -11.54
CA ASN A 70 -30.54 -27.35 -12.91
C ASN A 70 -29.28 -27.89 -13.60
N SER A 71 -29.48 -28.63 -14.69
CA SER A 71 -28.44 -29.27 -15.49
C SER A 71 -27.61 -28.24 -16.27
N ARG A 72 -26.46 -27.86 -15.72
CA ARG A 72 -25.31 -27.42 -16.52
C ARG A 72 -24.08 -28.19 -16.07
N SER A 73 -23.50 -28.94 -17.01
CA SER A 73 -22.27 -29.70 -16.82
C SER A 73 -21.14 -28.78 -16.39
N SER A 74 -20.73 -28.88 -15.14
CA SER A 74 -19.45 -28.37 -14.67
C SER A 74 -18.80 -29.43 -13.80
N SER A 75 -17.50 -29.62 -14.01
CA SER A 75 -16.62 -30.57 -13.33
C SER A 75 -16.34 -30.14 -11.87
N ALA A 76 -17.39 -29.86 -11.09
CA ALA A 76 -17.27 -29.55 -9.69
C ALA A 76 -17.01 -30.85 -8.89
N PRO A 77 -16.03 -30.86 -7.98
CA PRO A 77 -15.81 -32.02 -7.11
C PRO A 77 -17.04 -32.25 -6.24
N SER A 78 -17.36 -33.51 -5.96
CA SER A 78 -18.46 -33.85 -5.06
C SER A 78 -18.18 -33.32 -3.64
N ALA A 79 -19.21 -33.22 -2.80
CA ALA A 79 -19.03 -32.86 -1.39
C ALA A 79 -18.07 -33.82 -0.69
N GLU A 80 -18.10 -35.10 -1.05
CA GLU A 80 -17.19 -36.14 -0.54
C GLU A 80 -15.74 -35.93 -0.99
N GLU A 81 -15.52 -35.62 -2.28
CA GLU A 81 -14.18 -35.30 -2.79
C GLU A 81 -13.62 -34.01 -2.16
N THR A 82 -14.49 -33.04 -1.87
CA THR A 82 -14.12 -31.80 -1.17
C THR A 82 -13.73 -32.09 0.28
N THR A 83 -14.50 -32.91 0.99
CA THR A 83 -14.18 -33.36 2.36
C THR A 83 -12.84 -34.10 2.40
N GLN A 84 -12.60 -35.03 1.48
CA GLN A 84 -11.32 -35.77 1.39
C GLN A 84 -10.12 -34.83 1.14
N ARG A 85 -10.28 -33.83 0.27
CA ARG A 85 -9.24 -32.82 0.02
C ARG A 85 -8.95 -31.96 1.25
N ILE A 86 -9.98 -31.59 2.03
CA ILE A 86 -9.77 -30.82 3.27
C ILE A 86 -9.05 -31.67 4.32
N HIS A 87 -9.42 -32.94 4.49
CA HIS A 87 -8.72 -33.84 5.41
C HIS A 87 -7.25 -34.06 5.02
N LEU A 88 -6.96 -34.19 3.71
CA LEU A 88 -5.58 -34.31 3.23
C LEU A 88 -4.76 -33.04 3.50
N LEU A 89 -5.34 -31.86 3.31
CA LEU A 89 -4.67 -30.59 3.63
C LEU A 89 -4.42 -30.45 5.13
N ARG A 90 -5.40 -30.86 5.96
CA ARG A 90 -5.28 -30.86 7.42
C ARG A 90 -4.15 -31.76 7.89
N SER A 91 -4.06 -33.00 7.40
CA SER A 91 -2.99 -33.93 7.82
C SER A 91 -1.60 -33.46 7.39
N ILE A 92 -1.48 -32.82 6.23
CA ILE A 92 -0.22 -32.18 5.79
C ILE A 92 0.15 -31.01 6.72
N LEU A 93 -0.81 -30.21 7.14
CA LEU A 93 -0.56 -29.11 8.09
C LEU A 93 -0.20 -29.62 9.49
N GLU A 94 -0.88 -30.66 9.98
CA GLU A 94 -0.60 -31.27 11.27
C GLU A 94 0.81 -31.89 11.31
N SER A 95 1.22 -32.59 10.25
CA SER A 95 2.58 -33.17 10.15
C SER A 95 3.71 -32.15 9.97
N THR A 96 3.39 -30.88 9.72
CA THR A 96 4.39 -29.80 9.64
C THR A 96 4.52 -29.01 10.94
N VAL A 97 3.70 -29.30 11.96
CA VAL A 97 3.82 -28.76 13.31
C VAL A 97 4.62 -29.75 14.17
N PRO A 98 5.80 -29.40 14.70
CA PRO A 98 6.56 -30.30 15.58
C PRO A 98 5.77 -30.66 16.85
N GLU A 99 5.69 -31.95 17.22
CA GLU A 99 4.94 -32.40 18.41
C GLU A 99 5.62 -32.02 19.74
N ASP A 100 6.95 -31.86 19.77
CA ASP A 100 7.72 -31.63 21.00
C ASP A 100 8.56 -30.33 20.98
N GLY A 101 8.12 -29.32 20.23
CA GLY A 101 8.64 -27.97 20.44
C GLY A 101 8.30 -27.52 21.87
N PRO A 102 9.21 -26.84 22.60
CA PRO A 102 8.85 -26.29 23.92
C PRO A 102 7.54 -25.53 23.78
N PRO A 103 6.64 -25.56 24.80
CA PRO A 103 5.47 -24.69 24.78
C PRO A 103 6.01 -23.31 24.45
N GLU A 104 5.47 -22.73 23.37
CA GLU A 104 5.95 -21.48 22.82
C GLU A 104 6.36 -20.61 24.01
N SER A 105 7.62 -20.15 24.06
CA SER A 105 7.75 -18.75 24.38
C SER A 105 6.96 -18.09 23.26
N VAL A 106 5.66 -17.96 23.47
CA VAL A 106 4.83 -17.05 22.71
C VAL A 106 5.69 -15.81 22.83
N GLN A 107 6.24 -15.36 21.71
CA GLN A 107 6.72 -14.00 21.66
C GLN A 107 5.43 -13.20 21.84
N HIS A 108 5.04 -13.07 23.10
CA HIS A 108 4.17 -12.04 23.56
C HIS A 108 4.92 -10.80 23.08
N PHE A 109 4.42 -10.20 22.00
CA PHE A 109 4.61 -8.77 21.89
C PHE A 109 4.17 -8.19 23.25
N PRO A 110 4.78 -7.11 23.76
CA PRO A 110 4.48 -6.56 25.08
C PRO A 110 3.00 -6.14 25.34
N GLY A 111 2.01 -6.60 24.57
CA GLY A 111 0.60 -6.25 24.66
C GLY A 111 -0.38 -7.41 24.39
N ASP A 112 -0.08 -8.65 24.80
CA ASP A 112 -1.10 -9.73 24.79
C ASP A 112 -2.10 -9.64 25.97
N GLN A 113 -2.02 -8.59 26.79
CA GLN A 113 -3.26 -8.05 27.36
C GLN A 113 -3.89 -7.17 26.29
N VAL A 114 -4.96 -7.66 25.66
CA VAL A 114 -5.94 -6.74 25.07
C VAL A 114 -6.29 -5.79 26.20
N ALA A 115 -5.92 -4.51 26.03
CA ALA A 115 -6.25 -3.42 26.94
C ALA A 115 -7.74 -3.47 27.30
N ASP A 116 -8.12 -2.73 28.35
CA ASP A 116 -9.51 -2.52 28.76
C ASP A 116 -10.51 -2.44 27.59
N PRO A 117 -11.79 -2.80 27.79
CA PRO A 117 -12.79 -2.77 26.74
C PRO A 117 -12.70 -1.48 25.91
N PRO A 118 -12.70 -1.57 24.56
CA PRO A 118 -12.44 -0.40 23.74
C PRO A 118 -13.49 0.68 24.01
N VAL A 119 -13.03 1.90 24.33
CA VAL A 119 -13.92 3.05 24.48
C VAL A 119 -14.28 3.60 23.10
N VAL A 120 -15.57 3.77 22.86
CA VAL A 120 -16.09 4.31 21.59
C VAL A 120 -16.08 5.83 21.67
N VAL A 121 -15.28 6.48 20.81
CA VAL A 121 -15.26 7.96 20.67
C VAL A 121 -16.58 8.46 20.09
N THR A 122 -17.07 7.80 19.03
CA THR A 122 -18.34 8.13 18.37
C THR A 122 -18.86 6.94 17.56
N SER A 123 -20.15 6.92 17.28
CA SER A 123 -20.80 5.92 16.44
C SER A 123 -21.71 6.57 15.40
N VAL A 124 -21.77 5.96 14.21
CA VAL A 124 -22.64 6.40 13.12
C VAL A 124 -23.76 5.38 12.94
N ASN A 125 -25.00 5.83 13.13
CA ASN A 125 -26.20 4.97 13.01
C ASN A 125 -26.72 4.91 11.56
N ASN A 126 -25.83 5.05 10.58
CA ASN A 126 -26.17 5.04 9.18
C ASN A 126 -25.21 4.10 8.42
N ASN A 127 -25.75 3.01 7.86
CA ASN A 127 -24.99 2.02 7.10
C ASN A 127 -24.36 2.58 5.80
N GLN A 128 -24.56 3.86 5.51
CA GLN A 128 -23.97 4.57 4.37
C GLN A 128 -22.88 5.57 4.77
N VAL A 129 -22.53 5.71 6.06
CA VAL A 129 -21.46 6.60 6.53
C VAL A 129 -20.52 5.81 7.42
N PHE A 130 -19.23 6.04 7.27
CA PHE A 130 -18.18 5.46 8.09
C PHE A 130 -17.35 6.57 8.72
N MET A 131 -16.86 6.35 9.94
CA MET A 131 -15.81 7.17 10.54
C MET A 131 -14.46 6.63 10.09
N ALA A 132 -13.62 7.49 9.54
CA ALA A 132 -12.32 7.13 8.99
C ALA A 132 -11.22 8.09 9.47
N SER A 133 -9.98 7.73 9.13
CA SER A 133 -8.76 8.53 9.38
C SER A 133 -8.63 9.03 10.83
N PRO A 134 -8.72 8.15 11.84
CA PRO A 134 -8.63 8.59 13.23
C PRO A 134 -7.24 9.13 13.54
N SER A 135 -7.17 10.33 14.12
CA SER A 135 -5.92 10.93 14.59
C SER A 135 -6.10 11.52 15.98
N LEU A 136 -5.09 11.40 16.84
CA LEU A 136 -5.15 11.74 18.26
C LEU A 136 -3.95 12.59 18.67
N VAL A 137 -4.18 13.56 19.54
CA VAL A 137 -3.12 14.32 20.23
C VAL A 137 -3.51 14.55 21.69
N ILE A 138 -2.52 14.67 22.56
CA ILE A 138 -2.69 15.03 23.98
C ILE A 138 -2.16 16.45 24.18
N LEU A 139 -3.02 17.34 24.65
CA LEU A 139 -2.69 18.73 24.96
C LEU A 139 -1.85 18.82 26.25
N ASP A 140 -1.21 19.97 26.47
CA ASP A 140 -0.36 20.18 27.65
C ASP A 140 -1.14 20.19 28.97
N ASN A 141 -2.45 20.50 28.91
CA ASN A 141 -3.37 20.39 30.04
C ASN A 141 -3.91 18.97 30.28
N GLY A 142 -3.44 17.97 29.52
CA GLY A 142 -3.86 16.57 29.63
C GLY A 142 -5.12 16.20 28.84
N ARG A 143 -5.84 17.17 28.25
CA ARG A 143 -6.99 16.89 27.38
C ARG A 143 -6.58 16.11 26.14
N TYR A 144 -7.37 15.10 25.78
CA TYR A 144 -7.18 14.37 24.53
C TYR A 144 -8.05 14.99 23.46
N LEU A 145 -7.50 15.19 22.27
CA LEU A 145 -8.26 15.55 21.07
C LEU A 145 -8.17 14.42 20.06
N VAL A 146 -9.31 14.07 19.47
CA VAL A 146 -9.40 13.12 18.36
C VAL A 146 -10.08 13.80 17.18
N MET A 147 -9.49 13.68 16.00
CA MET A 147 -10.09 14.09 14.74
C MET A 147 -10.49 12.87 13.91
N LEU A 148 -11.71 12.90 13.37
CA LEU A 148 -12.29 11.86 12.52
C LEU A 148 -12.88 12.47 11.26
N GLU A 149 -12.93 11.70 10.18
CA GLU A 149 -13.66 12.07 8.97
C GLU A 149 -14.89 11.19 8.72
N GLU A 150 -16.01 11.82 8.40
CA GLU A 150 -17.19 11.11 7.92
C GLU A 150 -17.06 10.83 6.42
N THR A 151 -17.02 9.54 6.09
CA THR A 151 -16.87 9.06 4.71
C THR A 151 -18.14 8.34 4.26
N PRO A 152 -18.89 8.86 3.28
CA PRO A 152 -20.05 8.17 2.73
C PRO A 152 -19.63 6.94 1.90
N HIS A 153 -20.36 5.84 2.02
CA HIS A 153 -20.15 4.57 1.32
C HIS A 153 -20.08 4.73 -0.21
N ARG A 154 -20.72 5.75 -0.76
CA ARG A 154 -20.64 6.14 -2.18
C ARG A 154 -20.00 7.52 -2.25
N ALA A 155 -18.68 7.55 -2.25
CA ALA A 155 -17.86 8.76 -2.29
C ALA A 155 -18.20 9.64 -3.51
N ARG A 156 -19.15 10.56 -3.34
CA ARG A 156 -19.19 11.83 -4.05
C ARG A 156 -18.73 12.89 -3.05
N ALA A 157 -17.82 13.76 -3.46
CA ALA A 157 -17.39 14.88 -2.64
C ALA A 157 -18.59 15.79 -2.35
N THR A 158 -19.18 15.66 -1.16
CA THR A 158 -20.17 16.59 -0.63
C THR A 158 -19.52 17.45 0.45
N ALA A 159 -20.14 18.58 0.79
CA ALA A 159 -19.65 19.45 1.87
C ALA A 159 -19.47 18.71 3.22
N ALA A 160 -20.27 17.67 3.46
CA ALA A 160 -20.14 16.80 4.64
C ALA A 160 -18.80 16.02 4.65
N VAL A 161 -18.30 15.60 3.49
CA VAL A 161 -16.99 14.91 3.39
C VAL A 161 -15.82 15.87 3.63
N LEU A 162 -16.03 17.18 3.48
CA LEU A 162 -14.98 18.20 3.70
C LEU A 162 -14.80 18.54 5.18
N SER A 163 -15.81 18.32 6.00
CA SER A 163 -15.78 18.62 7.43
C SER A 163 -15.14 17.48 8.21
N LYS A 164 -14.37 17.82 9.25
CA LYS A 164 -13.69 16.89 10.15
C LYS A 164 -14.12 17.16 11.57
N SER A 165 -14.73 16.16 12.18
CA SER A 165 -15.25 16.26 13.53
C SER A 165 -14.11 16.08 14.51
N ILE A 166 -14.03 17.02 15.47
CA ILE A 166 -13.08 17.00 16.57
C ILE A 166 -13.85 16.62 17.82
N PHE A 167 -13.35 15.62 18.53
CA PHE A 167 -13.86 15.16 19.81
C PHE A 167 -12.80 15.40 20.88
N ALA A 168 -13.25 15.63 22.11
CA ALA A 168 -12.37 15.77 23.26
C ALA A 168 -12.72 14.80 24.37
N SER A 169 -11.71 14.47 25.17
CA SER A 169 -11.85 13.77 26.44
C SER A 169 -11.01 14.49 27.50
N ASP A 170 -11.61 14.70 28.66
CA ASP A 170 -10.98 15.30 29.85
C ASP A 170 -10.68 14.26 30.94
N ASP A 171 -10.90 12.98 30.63
CA ASP A 171 -10.83 11.84 31.54
C ASP A 171 -10.04 10.67 30.92
N GLU A 172 -8.91 11.01 30.29
CA GLU A 172 -7.94 10.06 29.72
C GLU A 172 -8.54 9.08 28.68
N GLY A 173 -9.60 9.51 28.00
CA GLY A 173 -10.29 8.76 26.96
C GLY A 173 -11.47 7.92 27.46
N ALA A 174 -11.89 8.04 28.72
CA ALA A 174 -13.02 7.29 29.27
C ALA A 174 -14.38 7.78 28.73
N THR A 175 -14.54 9.09 28.52
CA THR A 175 -15.71 9.68 27.85
C THR A 175 -15.28 10.69 26.78
N TRP A 176 -16.09 10.81 25.74
CA TRP A 176 -15.83 11.68 24.60
C TRP A 176 -17.03 12.56 24.30
N PHE A 177 -16.76 13.82 23.96
CA PHE A 177 -17.78 14.76 23.51
C PHE A 177 -17.34 15.48 22.23
N TYR A 178 -18.30 15.79 21.37
CA TYR A 178 -18.04 16.61 20.19
C TYR A 178 -17.60 18.01 20.61
N LEU A 179 -16.52 18.48 20.02
CA LEU A 179 -15.90 19.76 20.36
C LEU A 179 -16.08 20.78 19.23
N ALA A 180 -15.64 20.45 18.03
CA ALA A 180 -15.57 21.38 16.91
C ALA A 180 -15.57 20.64 15.56
N SER A 181 -15.58 21.41 14.47
CA SER A 181 -15.36 20.88 13.14
C SER A 181 -14.38 21.73 12.34
N LEU A 182 -13.54 21.08 11.53
CA LEU A 182 -12.55 21.72 10.66
C LEU A 182 -12.84 21.42 9.19
N SER A 183 -12.82 22.44 8.33
CA SER A 183 -13.01 22.29 6.88
C SER A 183 -12.33 23.41 6.09
N PRO A 184 -11.98 23.20 4.80
CA PRO A 184 -11.96 21.91 4.10
C PRO A 184 -10.68 21.12 4.42
N MET A 185 -10.81 19.82 4.66
CA MET A 185 -9.66 18.92 4.81
C MET A 185 -10.10 17.50 4.43
N TYR A 186 -9.18 16.67 3.96
CA TYR A 186 -9.35 15.22 3.76
C TYR A 186 -8.22 14.49 4.45
N TRP A 187 -8.51 13.28 4.96
CA TRP A 187 -7.55 12.41 5.62
C TRP A 187 -6.71 13.14 6.68
N PRO A 188 -7.36 13.78 7.65
CA PRO A 188 -6.67 14.67 8.56
C PRO A 188 -5.71 13.90 9.48
N GLN A 189 -4.74 14.65 9.99
CA GLN A 189 -3.84 14.21 11.03
C GLN A 189 -3.55 15.35 11.99
N LEU A 190 -3.74 15.10 13.27
CA LEU A 190 -3.29 15.94 14.36
C LEU A 190 -1.84 15.62 14.72
N PHE A 191 -1.08 16.67 15.03
CA PHE A 191 0.21 16.56 15.69
C PHE A 191 0.47 17.80 16.56
N LYS A 192 1.30 17.65 17.58
CA LYS A 192 1.74 18.72 18.47
C LYS A 192 3.25 18.92 18.30
N CYS A 193 3.68 20.17 18.28
CA CYS A 193 5.07 20.58 18.17
C CYS A 193 5.30 21.89 18.93
N ALA A 194 6.53 22.39 19.01
CA ALA A 194 6.85 23.55 19.85
C ALA A 194 6.00 24.81 19.56
N SER A 195 5.63 25.05 18.30
CA SER A 195 4.80 26.21 17.91
C SER A 195 3.30 26.00 18.13
N GLY A 196 2.84 24.77 18.44
CA GLY A 196 1.46 24.49 18.80
C GLY A 196 0.92 23.16 18.27
N VAL A 197 -0.41 23.08 18.20
CA VAL A 197 -1.14 21.92 17.69
C VAL A 197 -1.66 22.20 16.29
N TYR A 198 -1.45 21.26 15.38
CA TYR A 198 -1.75 21.40 13.97
C TYR A 198 -2.56 20.22 13.46
N ALA A 199 -3.42 20.50 12.47
CA ALA A 199 -4.12 19.52 11.67
C ALA A 199 -3.61 19.62 10.22
N MET A 200 -3.10 18.53 9.66
CA MET A 200 -2.66 18.45 8.27
C MET A 200 -3.49 17.43 7.48
N GLY A 201 -3.80 17.75 6.22
CA GLY A 201 -4.51 16.85 5.32
C GLY A 201 -4.40 17.31 3.87
N THR A 202 -5.38 16.95 3.04
CA THR A 202 -5.47 17.46 1.65
C THR A 202 -6.69 18.36 1.43
N SER A 203 -6.57 19.32 0.52
CA SER A 203 -7.66 20.26 0.16
C SER A 203 -8.85 19.60 -0.56
N ALA A 204 -8.61 18.43 -1.16
CA ALA A 204 -9.55 17.68 -1.98
C ALA A 204 -9.20 16.19 -1.90
N PRO A 205 -10.12 15.27 -2.28
CA PRO A 205 -9.78 13.85 -2.37
C PRO A 205 -8.80 13.64 -3.53
N PHE A 206 -8.54 12.39 -3.90
CA PHE A 206 -7.64 12.06 -5.02
C PHE A 206 -8.11 12.68 -6.36
N SER A 207 -7.65 13.89 -6.69
CA SER A 207 -8.13 14.68 -7.82
C SER A 207 -7.10 15.72 -8.29
N ARG A 208 -7.29 16.26 -9.50
CA ARG A 208 -6.40 17.30 -10.05
C ARG A 208 -6.46 18.58 -9.22
N GLY A 209 -5.30 19.15 -8.92
CA GLY A 209 -5.19 20.41 -8.20
C GLY A 209 -5.41 20.32 -6.69
N ASN A 210 -5.54 19.12 -6.13
CA ASN A 210 -5.48 18.94 -4.69
C ASN A 210 -4.08 19.34 -4.17
N ALA A 211 -3.97 19.59 -2.87
CA ALA A 211 -2.74 20.05 -2.25
C ALA A 211 -2.70 19.66 -0.78
N LEU A 212 -1.50 19.67 -0.17
CA LEU A 212 -1.36 19.59 1.27
C LEU A 212 -1.89 20.89 1.86
N VAL A 213 -2.72 20.75 2.89
CA VAL A 213 -3.25 21.85 3.68
C VAL A 213 -2.99 21.61 5.15
N ILE A 214 -2.81 22.70 5.88
CA ILE A 214 -2.56 22.68 7.33
C ILE A 214 -3.37 23.77 8.02
N SER A 215 -3.87 23.47 9.20
CA SER A 215 -4.57 24.40 10.10
C SER A 215 -3.94 24.34 11.49
N ARG A 216 -3.93 25.47 12.19
CA ARG A 216 -3.39 25.61 13.54
C ARG A 216 -4.52 25.78 14.54
N MET A 217 -4.43 25.11 15.68
CA MET A 217 -5.29 25.36 16.84
C MET A 217 -5.00 26.77 17.41
N LEU A 218 -6.03 27.57 17.61
CA LEU A 218 -5.91 28.99 17.99
C LEU A 218 -6.16 29.25 19.49
N ASP A 219 -6.63 28.24 20.21
CA ASP A 219 -6.89 28.29 21.64
C ASP A 219 -6.25 27.09 22.38
N ASP A 220 -6.45 27.02 23.70
CA ASP A 220 -5.86 25.98 24.57
C ASP A 220 -6.73 24.72 24.72
N HIS A 221 -7.87 24.65 24.02
CA HIS A 221 -8.92 23.66 24.26
C HIS A 221 -9.37 22.88 23.02
N GLY A 222 -8.97 23.31 21.82
CA GLY A 222 -9.31 22.71 20.52
C GLY A 222 -10.61 23.23 19.89
N LEU A 223 -11.17 24.36 20.35
CA LEU A 223 -12.46 24.88 19.84
C LEU A 223 -12.27 25.69 18.55
N GLU A 224 -11.22 26.51 18.50
CA GLU A 224 -10.92 27.43 17.41
C GLU A 224 -9.69 26.97 16.61
N TRP A 225 -9.83 27.02 15.28
CA TRP A 225 -8.82 26.58 14.33
C TRP A 225 -8.68 27.61 13.21
N SER A 226 -7.45 27.81 12.73
CA SER A 226 -7.19 28.68 11.59
C SER A 226 -7.84 28.14 10.32
N THR A 227 -8.11 29.00 9.36
CA THR A 227 -8.47 28.54 8.00
C THR A 227 -7.33 27.68 7.44
N PRO A 228 -7.61 26.50 6.84
CA PRO A 228 -6.57 25.67 6.26
C PRO A 228 -5.74 26.41 5.20
N ALA A 229 -4.44 26.53 5.45
CA ALA A 229 -3.46 27.11 4.53
C ALA A 229 -2.87 26.04 3.62
N LYS A 230 -2.61 26.38 2.36
CA LYS A 230 -2.06 25.45 1.36
C LYS A 230 -0.52 25.50 1.38
N ILE A 231 0.12 24.38 1.68
CA ILE A 231 1.59 24.28 1.82
C ILE A 231 2.30 23.53 0.70
N SER A 232 1.56 22.96 -0.25
CA SER A 232 2.13 22.39 -1.48
C SER A 232 1.41 22.90 -2.73
N SER A 233 2.09 22.89 -3.87
CA SER A 233 1.52 23.31 -5.15
C SER A 233 2.00 22.42 -6.29
N GLY A 234 1.25 22.37 -7.40
CA GLY A 234 1.64 21.63 -8.61
C GLY A 234 1.71 20.10 -8.47
N LEU A 235 1.28 19.51 -7.36
CA LEU A 235 1.32 18.07 -7.10
C LEU A 235 -0.07 17.55 -6.73
N GLY A 236 -0.51 16.46 -7.35
CA GLY A 236 -1.68 15.71 -6.88
C GLY A 236 -1.29 14.86 -5.67
N VAL A 237 -1.52 15.31 -4.45
CA VAL A 237 -1.10 14.63 -3.23
C VAL A 237 -2.15 13.66 -2.69
N VAL A 238 -1.68 12.62 -2.02
CA VAL A 238 -2.47 11.76 -1.17
C VAL A 238 -1.84 11.74 0.20
N HIS A 239 -2.68 11.96 1.19
CA HIS A 239 -2.31 11.96 2.59
C HIS A 239 -3.03 10.78 3.22
N ALA A 240 -2.32 9.66 3.47
CA ALA A 240 -2.81 8.65 4.38
C ALA A 240 -2.36 9.02 5.80
N ASN A 241 -3.06 8.60 6.84
CA ASN A 241 -2.61 8.85 8.21
C ASN A 241 -1.34 8.03 8.52
N THR A 242 -0.17 8.63 8.31
CA THR A 242 1.15 7.96 8.42
C THR A 242 2.08 8.61 9.47
N GLY A 243 1.52 9.37 10.43
CA GLY A 243 2.23 10.14 11.46
C GLY A 243 3.03 11.37 10.98
N ALA A 244 3.05 12.45 11.76
CA ALA A 244 4.11 13.46 11.64
C ALA A 244 5.19 13.11 12.67
N ASP A 245 6.45 13.09 12.26
CA ASP A 245 7.58 12.97 13.18
C ASP A 245 7.92 14.36 13.69
N VAL A 246 7.82 14.55 15.00
CA VAL A 246 8.19 15.80 15.67
C VAL A 246 9.35 15.46 16.60
N SER A 247 10.55 15.76 16.14
CA SER A 247 11.77 15.42 16.86
C SER A 247 12.90 16.38 16.48
N TYR A 248 13.83 16.58 17.42
CA TYR A 248 15.04 17.36 17.21
C TYR A 248 14.83 18.79 16.64
N GLY A 249 13.74 19.46 17.02
CA GLY A 249 13.47 20.81 16.51
C GLY A 249 12.78 20.85 15.14
N ASN A 250 12.37 19.71 14.59
CA ASN A 250 11.76 19.63 13.26
C ASN A 250 10.42 18.89 13.27
N VAL A 251 9.58 19.24 12.32
CA VAL A 251 8.41 18.48 11.91
C VAL A 251 8.69 17.87 10.54
N THR A 252 8.69 16.55 10.47
CA THR A 252 8.92 15.79 9.25
C THR A 252 7.70 14.97 8.90
N ARG A 253 7.29 15.04 7.63
CA ARG A 253 6.11 14.36 7.13
C ARG A 253 6.38 13.70 5.79
N THR A 254 6.06 12.42 5.69
CA THR A 254 6.05 11.71 4.41
C THR A 254 4.66 11.76 3.79
N PHE A 255 4.59 11.94 2.47
CA PHE A 255 3.32 11.93 1.75
C PHE A 255 3.51 11.36 0.35
N GLU A 256 2.42 10.89 -0.24
CA GLU A 256 2.42 10.42 -1.62
C GLU A 256 1.98 11.55 -2.54
N ALA A 257 2.62 11.66 -3.69
CA ALA A 257 2.23 12.52 -4.78
C ALA A 257 2.02 11.71 -6.04
N VAL A 258 1.17 12.24 -6.90
CA VAL A 258 0.84 11.74 -8.23
C VAL A 258 1.01 12.91 -9.18
N PRO A 259 2.23 13.09 -9.72
CA PRO A 259 2.51 14.11 -10.72
C PRO A 259 1.58 14.01 -11.92
N SER A 260 1.15 12.81 -12.31
CA SER A 260 0.23 12.60 -13.44
C SER A 260 -1.16 13.26 -13.29
N LEU A 261 -1.52 13.72 -12.10
CA LEU A 261 -2.73 14.52 -11.88
C LEU A 261 -2.53 16.00 -12.23
N ALA A 262 -1.29 16.49 -12.24
CA ALA A 262 -0.94 17.86 -12.60
C ALA A 262 -0.44 17.95 -14.05
N SER A 263 0.39 17.00 -14.49
CA SER A 263 0.99 16.93 -15.83
C SER A 263 0.85 15.52 -16.42
N PRO A 264 1.06 15.28 -17.73
CA PRO A 264 1.15 13.91 -18.24
C PRO A 264 2.29 13.11 -17.59
N PRO A 265 2.15 11.78 -17.42
CA PRO A 265 3.22 10.97 -16.86
C PRO A 265 4.47 10.97 -17.77
N PRO A 266 5.68 10.89 -17.18
CA PRO A 266 6.92 10.68 -17.92
C PRO A 266 6.81 9.51 -18.91
N HIS A 267 7.18 9.74 -20.16
CA HIS A 267 7.15 8.72 -21.20
C HIS A 267 8.23 8.92 -22.26
N GLY A 268 8.59 7.84 -22.93
CA GLY A 268 9.53 7.80 -24.04
C GLY A 268 9.41 6.49 -24.82
N PHE A 269 10.29 6.27 -25.78
CA PHE A 269 10.30 5.06 -26.62
C PHE A 269 11.69 4.44 -26.65
N LEU A 270 11.76 3.11 -26.62
CA LEU A 270 13.02 2.39 -26.79
C LEU A 270 13.64 2.73 -28.15
N LEU A 271 14.90 3.14 -28.14
CA LEU A 271 15.71 3.42 -29.32
C LEU A 271 16.49 2.19 -29.81
N THR A 272 16.63 1.18 -28.94
CA THR A 272 17.30 -0.09 -29.23
C THR A 272 16.48 -1.25 -28.67
N PRO A 273 16.51 -2.43 -29.29
CA PRO A 273 15.87 -3.61 -28.70
C PRO A 273 16.45 -3.89 -27.31
N LEU A 274 15.60 -4.30 -26.37
CA LEU A 274 16.00 -4.75 -25.05
C LEU A 274 15.77 -6.25 -24.94
N VAL A 275 16.87 -7.00 -24.81
CA VAL A 275 16.83 -8.44 -24.55
C VAL A 275 17.05 -8.66 -23.06
N LEU A 276 16.07 -9.31 -22.42
CA LEU A 276 16.14 -9.70 -21.03
C LEU A 276 16.49 -11.18 -20.95
N PRO A 277 17.47 -11.55 -20.11
CA PRO A 277 17.70 -12.95 -19.80
C PRO A 277 16.43 -13.54 -19.17
N PRO A 278 16.24 -14.87 -19.30
CA PRO A 278 15.15 -15.53 -18.60
C PRO A 278 15.25 -15.27 -17.10
N PRO A 279 14.11 -15.18 -16.40
CA PRO A 279 14.06 -14.87 -14.99
C PRO A 279 14.99 -15.81 -14.20
N PRO A 280 16.04 -15.32 -13.51
CA PRO A 280 16.85 -16.20 -12.67
C PRO A 280 16.01 -16.76 -11.51
N MET A 281 16.28 -18.01 -11.15
CA MET A 281 15.45 -18.80 -10.22
C MET A 281 15.46 -18.31 -8.76
N SER A 282 16.40 -17.44 -8.35
CA SER A 282 16.56 -17.00 -6.97
C SER A 282 16.21 -15.52 -6.76
N GLU A 283 15.79 -15.14 -5.54
CA GLU A 283 15.42 -13.76 -5.18
C GLU A 283 16.57 -12.76 -5.37
N HIS A 284 17.77 -13.13 -4.93
CA HIS A 284 18.95 -12.27 -4.89
C HIS A 284 19.44 -11.79 -6.27
N SER A 285 19.27 -12.61 -7.31
CA SER A 285 19.77 -12.28 -8.67
C SER A 285 19.02 -11.15 -9.36
N TYR A 286 17.78 -10.83 -8.95
CA TYR A 286 17.05 -9.69 -9.51
C TYR A 286 17.42 -8.37 -8.87
N ALA A 287 17.76 -8.38 -7.58
CA ALA A 287 18.14 -7.17 -6.85
C ALA A 287 19.39 -6.52 -7.46
N ASN A 288 20.29 -7.35 -8.00
CA ASN A 288 21.58 -6.92 -8.55
C ASN A 288 21.61 -6.82 -10.08
N ALA A 289 20.53 -7.21 -10.77
CA ALA A 289 20.49 -7.15 -12.23
C ALA A 289 20.24 -5.71 -12.69
N THR A 290 21.17 -5.13 -13.44
CA THR A 290 21.02 -3.79 -14.01
C THR A 290 21.12 -3.84 -15.53
N LEU A 291 20.37 -2.97 -16.20
CA LEU A 291 20.25 -2.90 -17.65
C LEU A 291 20.32 -1.44 -18.07
N THR A 292 21.18 -1.11 -19.03
CA THR A 292 21.18 0.21 -19.64
C THR A 292 20.29 0.16 -20.87
N VAL A 293 19.28 1.03 -20.93
CA VAL A 293 18.39 1.15 -22.09
C VAL A 293 18.53 2.53 -22.70
N ARG A 294 18.48 2.61 -24.03
CA ARG A 294 18.38 3.89 -24.74
C ARG A 294 16.92 4.20 -25.01
N CYS A 295 16.44 5.36 -24.60
CA CYS A 295 15.08 5.80 -24.89
C CYS A 295 14.97 7.30 -25.08
N THR A 296 13.89 7.76 -25.74
CA THR A 296 13.59 9.18 -25.81
C THR A 296 13.14 9.74 -24.45
N HIS A 297 13.28 11.06 -24.25
CA HIS A 297 12.74 11.81 -23.10
C HIS A 297 13.15 11.32 -21.69
N VAL A 298 14.39 10.83 -21.56
CA VAL A 298 14.99 10.31 -20.32
C VAL A 298 14.90 11.27 -19.12
N GLY A 299 15.04 12.58 -19.36
CA GLY A 299 15.05 13.62 -18.32
C GLY A 299 13.78 13.75 -17.48
N THR A 300 12.69 13.12 -17.91
CA THR A 300 11.40 13.20 -17.23
C THR A 300 11.23 12.15 -16.12
N PHE A 301 12.09 11.13 -16.09
CA PHE A 301 12.03 10.04 -15.12
C PHE A 301 12.86 10.35 -13.87
N ALA A 302 12.28 10.16 -12.70
CA ALA A 302 12.98 10.28 -11.42
C ALA A 302 13.67 8.95 -11.06
N VAL A 303 14.76 9.04 -10.28
CA VAL A 303 15.36 7.87 -9.65
C VAL A 303 14.29 7.16 -8.80
N HIS A 304 14.28 5.84 -8.85
CA HIS A 304 13.30 4.97 -8.20
C HIS A 304 11.86 5.04 -8.74
N ASP A 305 11.63 5.73 -9.87
CA ASP A 305 10.37 5.59 -10.61
C ASP A 305 10.16 4.13 -11.02
N LEU A 306 8.92 3.66 -10.83
CA LEU A 306 8.47 2.41 -11.42
C LEU A 306 8.05 2.73 -12.87
N VAL A 307 8.78 2.14 -13.82
CA VAL A 307 8.49 2.27 -15.24
C VAL A 307 7.98 0.94 -15.77
N ARG A 308 7.02 1.01 -16.69
CA ARG A 308 6.62 -0.12 -17.50
C ARG A 308 7.09 0.10 -18.93
N ILE A 309 7.59 -0.96 -19.55
CA ILE A 309 7.89 -1.00 -20.97
C ILE A 309 6.82 -1.85 -21.64
N VAL A 310 6.11 -1.24 -22.57
CA VAL A 310 4.95 -1.81 -23.27
C VAL A 310 5.32 -2.05 -24.73
N PRO A 311 5.23 -3.29 -25.25
CA PRO A 311 5.58 -3.59 -26.63
C PRO A 311 4.57 -2.96 -27.61
N PRO A 312 5.00 -2.64 -28.85
CA PRO A 312 4.10 -2.12 -29.88
C PRO A 312 3.06 -3.17 -30.35
N PRO A 313 1.96 -2.75 -31.00
CA PRO A 313 1.57 -1.37 -31.28
C PRO A 313 0.81 -0.77 -30.10
N VAL A 314 1.37 0.28 -29.48
CA VAL A 314 0.70 1.00 -28.39
C VAL A 314 0.86 2.50 -28.63
N GLY A 315 -0.28 3.17 -28.83
CA GLY A 315 -0.32 4.63 -28.96
C GLY A 315 -0.12 5.30 -27.60
N VAL A 316 0.42 6.53 -27.61
CA VAL A 316 0.48 7.39 -26.42
C VAL A 316 -0.95 7.58 -25.90
N GLY A 317 -1.26 7.03 -24.72
CA GLY A 317 -2.60 7.05 -24.12
C GLY A 317 -3.29 5.68 -24.01
N GLN A 318 -2.79 4.63 -24.66
CA GLN A 318 -3.23 3.25 -24.41
C GLN A 318 -2.52 2.70 -23.17
N THR A 319 -2.98 3.14 -22.00
CA THR A 319 -2.38 2.83 -20.70
C THR A 319 -3.02 1.63 -20.00
N ALA A 320 -3.76 0.79 -20.72
CA ALA A 320 -4.49 -0.34 -20.15
C ALA A 320 -3.60 -1.13 -19.17
N PRO A 321 -4.09 -1.50 -17.97
CA PRO A 321 -3.29 -2.10 -16.90
C PRO A 321 -2.58 -3.39 -17.32
N PHE A 322 -3.09 -4.05 -18.37
CA PHE A 322 -2.67 -5.38 -18.79
C PHE A 322 -2.51 -5.47 -20.31
N VAL A 323 -1.49 -4.79 -20.85
CA VAL A 323 -1.02 -5.11 -22.20
C VAL A 323 -0.09 -6.34 -22.12
N PRO A 324 -0.42 -7.47 -22.78
CA PRO A 324 0.45 -8.64 -22.80
C PRO A 324 1.88 -8.26 -23.24
N GLY A 325 2.88 -8.86 -22.60
CA GLY A 325 4.28 -8.53 -22.89
C GLY A 325 4.82 -7.31 -22.14
N THR A 326 3.99 -6.55 -21.41
CA THR A 326 4.48 -5.47 -20.54
C THR A 326 5.48 -5.99 -19.51
N ARG A 327 6.55 -5.24 -19.28
CA ARG A 327 7.56 -5.52 -18.24
C ARG A 327 7.77 -4.31 -17.36
N PHE A 328 8.08 -4.54 -16.09
CA PHE A 328 8.25 -3.50 -15.08
C PHE A 328 9.70 -3.39 -14.66
N PHE A 329 10.17 -2.16 -14.50
CA PHE A 329 11.53 -1.87 -14.10
C PHE A 329 11.55 -0.69 -13.14
N ARG A 330 12.64 -0.58 -12.40
CA ARG A 330 12.97 0.57 -11.59
C ARG A 330 14.00 1.41 -12.30
N VAL A 331 13.83 2.73 -12.29
CA VAL A 331 14.90 3.65 -12.66
C VAL A 331 15.93 3.71 -11.53
N LEU A 332 17.20 3.48 -11.85
CA LEU A 332 18.33 3.65 -10.94
C LEU A 332 19.11 4.92 -11.25
N ALA A 333 19.17 5.30 -12.53
CA ALA A 333 19.77 6.55 -12.99
C ALA A 333 19.19 6.93 -14.35
N ALA A 334 19.26 8.22 -14.67
CA ALA A 334 18.83 8.81 -15.93
C ALA A 334 19.95 9.74 -16.44
N ASP A 335 20.41 9.53 -17.67
CA ASP A 335 21.40 10.38 -18.34
C ASP A 335 20.82 10.93 -19.65
N GLU A 336 20.47 12.22 -19.63
CA GLU A 336 19.94 12.92 -20.77
C GLU A 336 20.94 13.01 -21.93
N ARG A 337 22.24 13.17 -21.65
CA ARG A 337 23.26 13.39 -22.68
C ARG A 337 23.43 12.17 -23.57
N SER A 338 23.40 10.98 -22.98
CA SER A 338 23.45 9.72 -23.71
C SER A 338 22.07 9.17 -24.08
N SER A 339 20.99 9.80 -23.59
CA SER A 339 19.61 9.31 -23.70
C SER A 339 19.48 7.89 -23.13
N THR A 340 20.06 7.65 -21.96
CA THR A 340 20.05 6.33 -21.31
C THR A 340 19.36 6.32 -19.96
N LEU A 341 18.63 5.24 -19.68
CA LEU A 341 18.17 4.90 -18.34
C LEU A 341 18.95 3.67 -17.86
N LEU A 342 19.46 3.74 -16.64
CA LEU A 342 19.89 2.55 -15.91
C LEU A 342 18.68 1.97 -15.18
N LEU A 343 18.30 0.75 -15.55
CA LEU A 343 17.09 0.10 -15.07
C LEU A 343 17.41 -1.18 -14.29
N ARG A 344 16.59 -1.48 -13.28
CA ARG A 344 16.56 -2.79 -12.61
C ARG A 344 15.23 -3.48 -12.89
N PRO A 345 15.19 -4.73 -13.38
CA PRO A 345 13.94 -5.44 -13.57
C PRO A 345 13.24 -5.74 -12.23
N GLU A 346 11.92 -5.57 -12.19
CA GLU A 346 11.14 -5.81 -10.98
C GLU A 346 10.72 -7.27 -10.80
N ARG A 347 10.60 -7.71 -9.54
CA ARG A 347 10.29 -9.11 -9.17
C ARG A 347 9.02 -9.65 -9.81
N TYR A 348 8.08 -8.76 -10.12
CA TYR A 348 6.79 -9.12 -10.72
C TYR A 348 6.91 -9.59 -12.17
N ASN A 349 8.06 -9.41 -12.82
CA ASN A 349 8.33 -9.97 -14.14
C ASN A 349 8.52 -11.49 -14.13
N ARG A 350 8.83 -12.11 -12.98
CA ARG A 350 9.07 -13.57 -12.87
C ARG A 350 7.89 -14.44 -13.25
N TRP A 351 6.68 -13.89 -13.18
CA TRP A 351 5.45 -14.64 -13.44
C TRP A 351 5.17 -14.89 -14.94
N TRP A 352 6.09 -14.51 -15.85
CA TRP A 352 5.78 -14.38 -17.28
C TRP A 352 6.62 -15.28 -18.23
N GLY A 353 7.24 -16.36 -17.73
CA GLY A 353 7.74 -17.47 -18.57
C GLY A 353 9.24 -17.77 -18.45
N ALA A 354 9.67 -18.91 -19.02
CA ALA A 354 11.03 -19.44 -18.92
C ALA A 354 11.97 -19.04 -20.08
N SER A 355 11.45 -18.37 -21.11
CA SER A 355 12.21 -17.93 -22.27
C SER A 355 12.77 -16.52 -22.08
N PRO A 356 13.90 -16.17 -22.73
CA PRO A 356 14.35 -14.79 -22.85
C PRO A 356 13.23 -13.91 -23.41
N TRP A 357 13.17 -12.66 -22.97
CA TRP A 357 12.20 -11.68 -23.48
C TRP A 357 12.91 -10.67 -24.38
N THR A 358 12.26 -10.31 -25.47
CA THR A 358 12.70 -9.21 -26.33
C THR A 358 11.63 -8.12 -26.32
N LEU A 359 12.04 -6.88 -26.10
CA LEU A 359 11.22 -5.69 -26.25
C LEU A 359 11.78 -4.89 -27.42
N ASP A 360 10.98 -4.69 -28.45
CA ASP A 360 11.42 -4.11 -29.72
C ASP A 360 11.64 -2.59 -29.64
N VAL A 361 12.38 -2.06 -30.61
CA VAL A 361 12.45 -0.61 -30.87
C VAL A 361 11.03 -0.04 -30.99
N GLY A 362 10.80 1.13 -30.41
CA GLY A 362 9.47 1.75 -30.38
C GLY A 362 8.56 1.23 -29.28
N SER A 363 9.00 0.30 -28.43
CA SER A 363 8.27 -0.02 -27.18
C SER A 363 8.15 1.23 -26.31
N LEU A 364 6.95 1.48 -25.79
CA LEU A 364 6.64 2.63 -24.94
C LEU A 364 7.24 2.42 -23.54
N VAL A 365 8.12 3.31 -23.11
CA VAL A 365 8.61 3.42 -21.74
C VAL A 365 7.77 4.47 -21.04
N VAL A 366 7.06 4.13 -19.96
CA VAL A 366 6.18 5.08 -19.26
C VAL A 366 6.18 4.84 -17.76
N ALA A 367 6.18 5.91 -16.97
CA ALA A 367 5.99 5.81 -15.53
C ALA A 367 4.61 5.20 -15.23
N GLY A 368 4.52 4.31 -14.25
CA GLY A 368 3.21 3.77 -13.89
C GLY A 368 3.22 2.68 -12.84
N SER A 369 2.10 2.59 -12.14
CA SER A 369 1.87 1.56 -11.12
C SER A 369 1.34 0.24 -11.70
N ARG A 370 1.45 -0.83 -10.89
CA ARG A 370 0.77 -2.11 -11.13
C ARG A 370 -0.68 -2.13 -10.60
N SER A 371 -1.19 -1.00 -10.11
CA SER A 371 -2.55 -0.98 -9.56
C SER A 371 -3.56 -1.23 -10.68
N PRO A 372 -4.41 -2.27 -10.56
CA PRO A 372 -5.49 -2.49 -11.53
C PRO A 372 -6.55 -1.39 -11.45
N TRP A 373 -6.65 -0.71 -10.31
CA TRP A 373 -7.56 0.41 -10.07
C TRP A 373 -7.02 1.74 -10.60
N TYR A 374 -5.70 1.86 -10.66
CA TYR A 374 -4.98 3.08 -11.02
C TYR A 374 -3.89 2.80 -12.07
N PRO A 375 -4.25 2.24 -13.24
CA PRO A 375 -3.29 1.97 -14.31
C PRO A 375 -2.66 3.27 -14.81
N GLY A 376 -1.33 3.34 -14.82
CA GLY A 376 -0.62 4.51 -15.31
C GLY A 376 -0.52 5.69 -14.34
N ILE A 377 -0.82 5.47 -13.06
CA ILE A 377 -0.55 6.45 -12.01
C ILE A 377 0.90 6.33 -11.54
N ASP A 378 1.62 7.45 -11.58
CA ASP A 378 3.04 7.61 -11.25
C ASP A 378 3.21 8.04 -9.78
N TRP A 379 2.79 7.18 -8.85
CA TRP A 379 2.98 7.43 -7.43
C TRP A 379 4.44 7.72 -7.10
N ARG A 380 4.69 8.79 -6.35
CA ARG A 380 5.99 9.19 -5.84
C ARG A 380 5.87 9.56 -4.37
N ALA A 381 6.82 9.12 -3.57
CA ALA A 381 6.95 9.54 -2.18
C ALA A 381 7.71 10.87 -2.14
N HIS A 382 7.26 11.76 -1.26
CA HIS A 382 7.92 13.01 -0.93
C HIS A 382 8.04 13.13 0.58
N VAL A 383 8.98 13.97 1.02
CA VAL A 383 9.10 14.41 2.40
C VAL A 383 8.87 15.92 2.45
N ALA A 384 8.11 16.37 3.44
CA ALA A 384 8.02 17.75 3.86
C ALA A 384 8.71 17.90 5.22
N THR A 385 9.55 18.92 5.37
CA THR A 385 10.25 19.24 6.62
C THR A 385 10.05 20.71 6.97
N ALA A 386 9.96 21.03 8.25
CA ALA A 386 9.88 22.40 8.77
C ALA A 386 10.48 22.48 10.18
N ASP A 387 11.00 23.65 10.57
CA ASP A 387 11.37 23.92 11.97
C ASP A 387 10.10 23.99 12.83
N GLU A 388 10.04 23.20 13.90
CA GLU A 388 8.86 23.10 14.75
C GLU A 388 8.51 24.39 15.51
N ARG A 389 9.40 25.37 15.53
CA ARG A 389 9.19 26.67 16.19
C ARG A 389 8.58 27.71 15.25
N MET A 390 8.56 27.44 13.95
CA MET A 390 7.98 28.33 12.95
C MET A 390 6.46 28.23 12.92
N ASP A 391 5.80 29.23 12.34
CA ASP A 391 4.39 29.11 12.00
C ASP A 391 4.23 28.17 10.81
N LEU A 392 3.86 26.92 11.09
CA LEU A 392 3.70 25.89 10.07
C LEU A 392 2.53 26.17 9.10
N THR A 393 1.69 27.18 9.36
CA THR A 393 0.69 27.63 8.38
C THR A 393 1.29 28.47 7.25
N ASP A 394 2.52 28.98 7.41
CA ASP A 394 3.27 29.65 6.36
C ASP A 394 3.86 28.61 5.38
N PRO A 395 3.50 28.63 4.09
CA PRO A 395 4.10 27.73 3.10
C PRO A 395 5.62 27.87 3.00
N ALA A 396 6.18 29.04 3.32
CA ALA A 396 7.62 29.27 3.30
C ALA A 396 8.37 28.56 4.45
N ALA A 397 7.67 28.10 5.50
CA ALA A 397 8.26 27.30 6.56
C ALA A 397 8.60 25.86 6.13
N TRP A 398 8.03 25.41 5.00
CA TRP A 398 8.15 24.02 4.55
C TRP A 398 9.17 23.87 3.43
N HIS A 399 10.10 22.93 3.62
CA HIS A 399 10.96 22.41 2.57
C HIS A 399 10.40 21.07 2.06
N LEU A 400 10.03 21.04 0.77
CA LEU A 400 9.55 19.83 0.10
C LEU A 400 10.68 19.17 -0.68
N SER A 401 10.90 17.88 -0.45
CA SER A 401 11.91 17.11 -1.18
C SER A 401 11.57 17.00 -2.66
N GLN A 402 12.60 16.80 -3.49
CA GLN A 402 12.42 16.16 -4.79
C GLN A 402 11.78 14.77 -4.58
N PRO A 403 11.09 14.22 -5.59
CA PRO A 403 10.48 12.91 -5.44
C PRO A 403 11.53 11.84 -5.09
N LEU A 404 11.31 11.12 -3.99
CA LEU A 404 12.24 10.10 -3.49
C LEU A 404 12.12 8.77 -4.24
N GLY A 405 11.01 8.57 -4.96
CA GLY A 405 10.74 7.35 -5.71
C GLY A 405 9.33 6.83 -5.55
N ASN A 406 9.01 5.73 -6.23
CA ASN A 406 7.67 5.14 -6.14
C ASN A 406 7.52 4.26 -4.87
N PRO A 407 6.51 4.48 -4.01
CA PRO A 407 6.34 3.84 -2.70
C PRO A 407 5.92 2.35 -2.76
N SER A 408 5.95 1.70 -3.94
CA SER A 408 5.59 0.29 -4.06
C SER A 408 6.34 -0.59 -3.04
N SER A 409 5.58 -1.43 -2.32
CA SER A 409 6.02 -2.29 -1.19
C SER A 409 7.16 -3.27 -1.45
N SER A 410 7.72 -3.31 -2.66
CA SER A 410 8.91 -4.11 -3.00
C SER A 410 10.23 -3.49 -2.55
N HIS A 411 10.25 -2.23 -2.08
CA HIS A 411 11.48 -1.45 -1.88
C HIS A 411 11.65 -0.85 -0.48
N GLN A 412 11.08 -1.50 0.53
CA GLN A 412 11.16 -1.03 1.92
C GLN A 412 12.58 -0.66 2.39
N PRO A 413 13.67 -1.42 2.08
CA PRO A 413 15.00 -1.05 2.57
C PRO A 413 15.59 0.22 1.95
N ALA A 414 15.46 0.40 0.63
CA ALA A 414 15.99 1.59 -0.05
C ALA A 414 15.18 2.85 0.28
N LEU A 415 13.85 2.71 0.33
CA LEU A 415 12.99 3.78 0.80
C LEU A 415 13.24 4.10 2.27
N ARG A 416 13.50 3.09 3.11
CA ARG A 416 13.87 3.30 4.52
C ARG A 416 15.17 4.09 4.64
N ALA A 417 16.21 3.73 3.89
CA ALA A 417 17.46 4.49 3.91
C ALA A 417 17.26 5.95 3.46
N LEU A 418 16.46 6.17 2.42
CA LEU A 418 16.12 7.52 1.97
C LEU A 418 15.29 8.28 3.01
N PHE A 419 14.27 7.66 3.59
CA PHE A 419 13.48 8.31 4.64
C PHE A 419 14.33 8.58 5.89
N ASP A 420 15.19 7.65 6.28
CA ASP A 420 16.11 7.81 7.41
C ASP A 420 17.03 9.03 7.19
N LEU A 421 17.55 9.27 5.98
CA LEU A 421 18.34 10.48 5.66
C LEU A 421 17.54 11.79 5.83
N TRP A 422 16.23 11.74 5.67
CA TRP A 422 15.35 12.90 5.76
C TRP A 422 14.74 13.09 7.15
N THR A 423 14.63 12.03 7.95
CA THR A 423 14.06 12.08 9.30
C THR A 423 15.13 12.23 10.39
N ARG A 424 16.39 11.92 10.08
CA ARG A 424 17.52 12.11 10.99
C ARG A 424 18.10 13.51 10.85
N ALA A 425 17.78 14.37 11.83
CA ALA A 425 18.32 15.72 11.95
C ALA A 425 19.82 15.75 12.34
N ASP A 426 20.40 14.59 12.66
CA ASP A 426 21.78 14.41 13.09
C ASP A 426 22.80 14.31 11.93
N ASP A 427 22.34 14.20 10.67
CA ASP A 427 23.23 14.22 9.51
C ASP A 427 23.09 15.54 8.73
N ASP A 428 24.19 16.30 8.63
CA ASP A 428 24.38 17.49 7.76
C ASP A 428 24.13 17.21 6.24
N THR A 429 23.62 16.02 5.89
CA THR A 429 23.43 15.53 4.53
C THR A 429 22.18 16.06 3.82
N ALA A 430 21.26 16.76 4.51
CA ALA A 430 20.07 17.34 3.89
C ALA A 430 20.37 18.46 2.86
N SER A 431 21.64 18.81 2.66
CA SER A 431 22.12 19.83 1.73
C SER A 431 22.57 19.31 0.34
N THR A 432 22.46 17.99 0.08
CA THR A 432 22.80 17.36 -1.23
C THR A 432 21.60 16.63 -1.81
#